data_AF-A0A518JZG9-F1
#
_entry.id   AF-A0A518JZG9-F1
#
_cell.length_a   1.000
_cell.length_b   1.000
_cell.length_c   1.000
_cell.angle_alpha   90.00
_cell.angle_beta   90.00
_cell.angle_gamma   90.00
#
_symmetry.space_group_name_H-M   'P 1'
#
loop_
_entity.id
_entity.type
_entity.pdbx_description
1 polymer ?
#
loop_
_entity_poly.entity_id
_entity_poly.type
_entity_poly.pdbx_seq_one_letter_code
_entity_poly.pdbx_strand_id
1 'polypeptide(L)'
;MRRNTLVMVMLAVVALPAIAEEKKAGKGKAKEGGRNVAAQILKQLADVDLTEEQTEKIKAAGKAASAEMAKIRDEAGITGELMKKRAAAAKSLADSDKKGKQRNEAINEAAGLTKPQAEAMDKMNAVRAKFTQAVLATLTDAQKEKLPKQLQRAARPDKGKKPNKKKDAA
;
A
#
# COMPACT_ATOMS: atom_id res chain seq x y z
N MET A 1 35.43 37.50 -43.00
CA MET A 1 34.58 36.39 -43.50
C MET A 1 33.14 36.64 -43.13
N ARG A 2 32.23 36.19 -43.99
CA ARG A 2 30.82 36.61 -44.09
C ARG A 2 29.92 35.86 -43.08
N ARG A 3 28.97 36.62 -42.51
CA ARG A 3 27.55 36.32 -42.19
C ARG A 3 27.21 34.96 -41.56
N ASN A 4 26.67 35.00 -40.34
CA ASN A 4 25.63 34.07 -39.87
C ASN A 4 24.60 34.83 -39.02
N THR A 5 23.57 35.34 -39.68
CA THR A 5 22.28 35.75 -39.08
C THR A 5 21.47 34.51 -38.75
N LEU A 6 21.07 34.32 -37.50
CA LEU A 6 19.98 33.40 -37.16
C LEU A 6 18.94 34.15 -36.30
N VAL A 7 17.75 34.20 -36.88
CA VAL A 7 16.62 35.04 -36.53
C VAL A 7 15.79 34.39 -35.43
N MET A 8 15.46 35.18 -34.40
CA MET A 8 14.37 34.90 -33.44
C MET A 8 13.03 34.81 -34.19
N VAL A 9 12.29 33.71 -34.03
CA VAL A 9 10.85 33.67 -34.34
C VAL A 9 10.10 33.20 -33.10
N MET A 10 9.49 34.18 -32.44
CA MET A 10 8.43 34.05 -31.47
C MET A 10 7.14 33.71 -32.23
N LEU A 11 6.46 32.61 -31.90
CA LEU A 11 5.16 32.27 -32.50
C LEU A 11 4.10 32.18 -31.41
N ALA A 12 3.14 33.10 -31.53
CA ALA A 12 2.06 33.35 -30.60
C ALA A 12 0.95 32.29 -30.67
N VAL A 13 0.46 31.99 -29.47
CA VAL A 13 -0.83 31.41 -29.04
C VAL A 13 -1.94 31.34 -30.11
N VAL A 14 -2.48 30.14 -30.32
CA VAL A 14 -3.88 29.94 -30.75
C VAL A 14 -4.64 29.32 -29.58
N ALA A 15 -5.55 30.10 -29.01
CA ALA A 15 -6.52 29.63 -28.03
C ALA A 15 -7.71 29.00 -28.77
N LEU A 16 -8.09 27.78 -28.40
CA LEU A 16 -9.38 27.18 -28.76
C LEU A 16 -10.25 27.10 -27.50
N PRO A 17 -11.54 27.50 -27.56
CA PRO A 17 -12.49 27.28 -26.46
C PRO A 17 -13.11 25.89 -26.63
N ALA A 18 -12.80 24.96 -25.71
CA ALA A 18 -13.58 23.74 -25.54
C ALA A 18 -14.38 23.86 -24.24
N ILE A 19 -15.68 24.06 -24.39
CA ILE A 19 -16.69 23.98 -23.32
C ILE A 19 -16.93 22.51 -22.97
N ALA A 20 -17.25 22.28 -21.69
CA ALA A 20 -17.90 21.11 -21.07
C ALA A 20 -17.00 20.17 -20.27
N GLU A 21 -16.99 20.38 -18.94
CA GLU A 21 -17.44 19.35 -18.01
C GLU A 21 -17.71 19.98 -16.64
N GLU A 22 -18.99 19.98 -16.27
CA GLU A 22 -19.46 20.11 -14.89
C GLU A 22 -18.76 19.09 -13.97
N LYS A 23 -18.71 19.44 -12.68
CA LYS A 23 -18.18 18.67 -11.53
C LYS A 23 -16.67 18.77 -11.29
N LYS A 24 -16.27 19.87 -10.64
CA LYS A 24 -15.36 19.75 -9.50
C LYS A 24 -16.14 19.92 -8.20
N ALA A 25 -16.75 18.82 -7.77
CA ALA A 25 -17.13 18.65 -6.38
C ALA A 25 -15.92 19.01 -5.51
N GLY A 26 -16.14 19.94 -4.59
CA GLY A 26 -15.13 20.53 -3.75
C GLY A 26 -14.25 19.46 -3.11
N LYS A 27 -12.94 19.72 -3.14
CA LYS A 27 -11.91 19.00 -2.38
C LYS A 27 -12.09 19.35 -0.90
N GLY A 28 -13.22 18.94 -0.33
CA GLY A 28 -13.61 19.17 1.05
C GLY A 28 -12.89 18.17 1.95
N LYS A 29 -12.00 18.71 2.79
CA LYS A 29 -11.53 18.10 4.05
C LYS A 29 -11.24 16.60 4.00
N ALA A 30 -10.05 16.24 3.54
CA ALA A 30 -9.38 15.04 4.04
C ALA A 30 -8.97 15.29 5.51
N LYS A 31 -9.95 15.31 6.42
CA LYS A 31 -9.72 15.39 7.87
C LYS A 31 -9.55 13.98 8.43
N GLU A 32 -8.42 13.75 9.09
CA GLU A 32 -8.19 12.73 10.13
C GLU A 32 -8.45 11.24 9.82
N GLY A 33 -8.56 10.86 8.56
CA GLY A 33 -8.42 9.47 8.15
C GLY A 33 -6.95 9.13 7.94
N GLY A 34 -6.09 9.16 8.97
CA GLY A 34 -4.77 8.55 8.86
C GLY A 34 -4.96 7.15 8.28
N ARG A 35 -4.30 6.82 7.15
CA ARG A 35 -4.54 5.62 6.32
C ARG A 35 -4.90 4.41 7.20
N ASN A 36 -6.20 4.21 7.41
CA ASN A 36 -6.70 3.28 8.41
C ASN A 36 -6.66 1.89 7.78
N VAL A 37 -5.99 0.95 8.42
CA VAL A 37 -5.94 -0.43 7.88
C VAL A 37 -7.31 -1.08 7.82
N ALA A 38 -8.25 -0.68 8.69
CA ALA A 38 -9.66 -1.05 8.58
C ALA A 38 -10.26 -0.58 7.25
N ALA A 39 -10.04 0.68 6.87
CA ALA A 39 -10.61 1.22 5.65
C ALA A 39 -10.07 0.51 4.40
N GLN A 40 -8.80 0.12 4.43
CA GLN A 40 -8.19 -0.63 3.34
C GLN A 40 -8.78 -2.05 3.22
N ILE A 41 -8.92 -2.77 4.33
CA ILE A 41 -9.48 -4.13 4.28
C ILE A 41 -10.98 -4.11 3.98
N LEU A 42 -11.75 -3.16 4.52
CA LEU A 42 -13.17 -3.01 4.22
C LEU A 42 -13.41 -2.75 2.73
N LYS A 43 -12.52 -1.98 2.07
CA LYS A 43 -12.57 -1.82 0.61
C LYS A 43 -12.37 -3.14 -0.15
N GLN A 44 -11.57 -4.06 0.39
CA GLN A 44 -11.37 -5.40 -0.19
C GLN A 44 -12.52 -6.36 0.13
N LEU A 45 -13.37 -6.03 1.09
CA LEU A 45 -14.51 -6.82 1.55
C LEU A 45 -15.85 -6.23 1.09
N ALA A 46 -15.85 -5.25 0.18
CA ALA A 46 -17.05 -4.55 -0.25
C ALA A 46 -18.12 -5.51 -0.82
N ASP A 47 -17.69 -6.57 -1.51
CA ASP A 47 -18.57 -7.56 -2.16
C ASP A 47 -18.86 -8.79 -1.28
N VAL A 48 -18.48 -8.75 0.01
CA VAL A 48 -18.54 -9.90 0.93
C VAL A 48 -19.82 -9.89 1.78
N ASP A 49 -20.69 -8.89 1.62
CA ASP A 49 -21.95 -8.75 2.39
C ASP A 49 -21.71 -8.90 3.90
N LEU A 50 -20.85 -8.04 4.45
CA LEU A 50 -20.55 -8.04 5.88
C LEU A 50 -21.77 -7.61 6.68
N THR A 51 -22.02 -8.27 7.81
CA THR A 51 -22.99 -7.78 8.78
C THR A 51 -22.49 -6.49 9.44
N GLU A 52 -23.41 -5.72 10.04
CA GLU A 52 -23.06 -4.53 10.82
C GLU A 52 -22.10 -4.89 11.96
N GLU A 53 -22.37 -5.98 12.68
CA GLU A 53 -21.52 -6.48 13.76
C GLU A 53 -20.10 -6.85 13.27
N GLN A 54 -19.99 -7.54 12.13
CA GLN A 54 -18.68 -7.84 11.52
C GLN A 54 -17.94 -6.54 11.14
N THR A 55 -18.65 -5.59 10.55
CA THR A 55 -18.09 -4.29 10.14
C THR A 55 -17.57 -3.51 11.35
N GLU A 56 -18.31 -3.49 12.46
CA GLU A 56 -17.90 -2.83 13.70
C GLU A 56 -16.68 -3.49 14.32
N LYS A 57 -16.66 -4.83 14.41
CA LYS A 57 -15.49 -5.59 14.90
C LYS A 57 -14.24 -5.30 14.06
N ILE A 58 -14.37 -5.26 12.73
CA ILE A 58 -13.27 -4.93 11.81
C ILE A 58 -12.77 -3.50 12.04
N LYS A 59 -13.68 -2.52 12.19
CA LYS A 59 -13.32 -1.13 12.47
C LYS A 59 -12.59 -0.99 13.81
N ALA A 60 -13.07 -1.63 14.86
CA ALA A 60 -12.45 -1.60 16.19
C ALA A 60 -11.05 -2.23 16.18
N ALA A 61 -10.93 -3.45 15.63
CA ALA A 61 -9.65 -4.13 15.49
C ALA A 61 -8.65 -3.35 14.63
N GLY A 62 -9.13 -2.71 13.55
CA GLY A 62 -8.27 -1.92 12.68
C GLY A 62 -7.81 -0.60 13.33
N LYS A 63 -8.60 0.02 14.22
CA LYS A 63 -8.13 1.15 15.05
C LYS A 63 -6.96 0.74 15.94
N ALA A 64 -7.07 -0.41 16.63
CA ALA A 64 -6.01 -0.93 17.48
C ALA A 64 -4.74 -1.24 16.68
N ALA A 65 -4.87 -1.96 15.56
CA ALA A 65 -3.75 -2.25 14.67
C ALA A 65 -3.10 -0.97 14.12
N SER A 66 -3.89 0.01 13.69
CA SER A 66 -3.40 1.32 13.23
C SER A 66 -2.61 2.05 14.32
N ALA A 67 -3.07 2.02 15.57
CA ALA A 67 -2.35 2.62 16.69
C ALA A 67 -1.01 1.91 16.97
N GLU A 68 -1.00 0.58 16.95
CA GLU A 68 0.23 -0.22 17.12
C GLU A 68 1.24 0.07 16.00
N MET A 69 0.81 0.13 14.75
CA MET A 69 1.69 0.50 13.63
C MET A 69 2.20 1.94 13.73
N ALA A 70 1.38 2.88 14.17
CA ALA A 70 1.81 4.27 14.39
C ALA A 70 2.91 4.32 15.45
N LYS A 71 2.72 3.62 16.58
CA LYS A 71 3.73 3.52 17.64
C LYS A 71 5.05 2.95 17.13
N ILE A 72 5.01 1.83 16.38
CA ILE A 72 6.21 1.21 15.79
C ILE A 72 6.93 2.19 14.85
N ARG A 73 6.17 2.92 14.02
CA ARG A 73 6.71 3.90 13.08
C ARG A 73 7.42 5.04 13.82
N ASP A 74 6.77 5.56 14.86
CA ASP A 74 7.25 6.72 15.61
C ASP A 74 8.48 6.34 16.45
N GLU A 75 8.48 5.18 17.11
CA GLU A 75 9.65 4.62 17.84
C GLU A 75 10.86 4.37 16.95
N ALA A 76 10.63 3.96 15.70
CA ALA A 76 11.69 3.72 14.73
C ALA A 76 12.17 4.99 13.99
N GLY A 77 11.59 6.16 14.30
CA GLY A 77 11.90 7.41 13.61
C GLY A 77 11.58 7.37 12.11
N ILE A 78 10.59 6.58 11.70
CA ILE A 78 10.18 6.49 10.30
C ILE A 78 9.33 7.72 9.97
N THR A 79 9.94 8.68 9.28
CA THR A 79 9.28 9.95 8.95
C THR A 79 8.39 9.87 7.72
N GLY A 80 7.51 10.86 7.56
CA GLY A 80 6.70 11.02 6.34
C GLY A 80 7.54 11.18 5.08
N GLU A 81 8.71 11.83 5.16
CA GLU A 81 9.64 11.95 4.04
C GLU A 81 10.26 10.62 3.65
N LEU A 82 10.69 9.82 4.65
CA LEU A 82 11.22 8.47 4.41
C LEU A 82 10.16 7.59 3.73
N MET A 83 8.90 7.70 4.15
CA MET A 83 7.79 6.99 3.51
C MET A 83 7.53 7.45 2.07
N LYS A 84 7.70 8.74 1.76
CA LYS A 84 7.63 9.25 0.38
C LYS A 84 8.77 8.71 -0.48
N LYS A 85 10.02 8.71 0.03
CA LYS A 85 11.18 8.10 -0.64
C LYS A 85 10.94 6.62 -0.92
N ARG A 86 10.41 5.89 0.06
CA ARG A 86 10.02 4.48 -0.08
C ARG A 86 8.93 4.26 -1.13
N ALA A 87 7.94 5.14 -1.20
CA ALA A 87 6.92 5.07 -2.24
C ALA A 87 7.48 5.34 -3.64
N ALA A 88 8.44 6.26 -3.78
CA ALA A 88 9.14 6.53 -5.04
C ALA A 88 10.01 5.32 -5.45
N ALA A 89 10.81 4.78 -4.53
CA ALA A 89 11.61 3.57 -4.74
C ALA A 89 10.75 2.36 -5.15
N ALA A 90 9.56 2.21 -4.54
CA ALA A 90 8.62 1.16 -4.92
C ALA A 90 8.10 1.31 -6.36
N LYS A 91 7.91 2.56 -6.83
CA LYS A 91 7.50 2.83 -8.21
C LYS A 91 8.63 2.58 -9.19
N SER A 92 9.86 3.02 -8.88
CA SER A 92 11.02 2.81 -9.77
C SER A 92 11.41 1.33 -9.89
N LEU A 93 11.07 0.51 -8.90
CA LEU A 93 11.32 -0.93 -8.89
C LEU A 93 10.10 -1.77 -9.27
N ALA A 94 9.02 -1.13 -9.79
CA ALA A 94 7.80 -1.83 -10.17
C ALA A 94 8.04 -2.88 -11.27
N ASP A 95 8.88 -2.53 -12.25
CA ASP A 95 9.23 -3.39 -13.39
C ASP A 95 10.48 -4.24 -13.14
N SER A 96 11.01 -4.24 -11.92
CA SER A 96 12.15 -5.10 -11.58
C SER A 96 11.75 -6.57 -11.47
N ASP A 97 12.66 -7.47 -11.83
CA ASP A 97 12.46 -8.92 -11.66
C ASP A 97 12.43 -9.38 -10.20
N LYS A 98 12.75 -8.48 -9.26
CA LYS A 98 12.79 -8.75 -7.82
C LYS A 98 11.37 -9.02 -7.32
N LYS A 99 11.20 -10.10 -6.55
CA LYS A 99 9.90 -10.52 -6.00
C LYS A 99 9.92 -10.58 -4.47
N GLY A 100 8.75 -10.38 -3.87
CA GLY A 100 8.51 -10.57 -2.44
C GLY A 100 9.53 -9.83 -1.57
N LYS A 101 10.26 -10.60 -0.76
CA LYS A 101 11.24 -10.08 0.20
C LYS A 101 12.38 -9.32 -0.46
N GLN A 102 12.94 -9.86 -1.54
CA GLN A 102 14.06 -9.24 -2.26
C GLN A 102 13.69 -7.87 -2.84
N ARG A 103 12.44 -7.72 -3.30
CA ARG A 103 11.93 -6.41 -3.76
C ARG A 103 11.79 -5.44 -2.60
N ASN A 104 11.27 -5.89 -1.45
CA ASN A 104 11.11 -5.03 -0.29
C ASN A 104 12.45 -4.56 0.29
N GLU A 105 13.45 -5.43 0.33
CA GLU A 105 14.82 -5.09 0.71
C GLU A 105 15.40 -4.04 -0.23
N ALA A 106 15.29 -4.24 -1.55
CA ALA A 106 15.74 -3.26 -2.54
C ALA A 106 15.00 -1.91 -2.45
N ILE A 107 13.70 -1.92 -2.15
CA ILE A 107 12.91 -0.70 -1.91
C ILE A 107 13.40 0.03 -0.65
N ASN A 108 13.67 -0.72 0.43
CA ASN A 108 14.13 -0.13 1.68
C ASN A 108 15.52 0.48 1.53
N GLU A 109 16.43 -0.23 0.85
CA GLU A 109 17.77 0.24 0.52
C GLU A 109 17.73 1.49 -0.37
N ALA A 110 16.98 1.45 -1.47
CA ALA A 110 16.83 2.60 -2.38
C ALA A 110 16.17 3.81 -1.72
N ALA A 111 15.37 3.60 -0.67
CA ALA A 111 14.78 4.66 0.12
C ALA A 111 15.67 5.17 1.26
N GLY A 112 16.82 4.52 1.50
CA GLY A 112 17.77 4.87 2.55
C GLY A 112 17.32 4.49 3.96
N LEU A 113 16.50 3.43 4.10
CA LEU A 113 16.12 2.93 5.43
C LEU A 113 17.33 2.29 6.11
N THR A 114 17.52 2.61 7.38
CA THR A 114 18.48 1.89 8.24
C THR A 114 17.95 0.49 8.57
N LYS A 115 18.83 -0.41 9.03
CA LYS A 115 18.43 -1.77 9.43
C LYS A 115 17.32 -1.76 10.51
N PRO A 116 17.41 -0.98 11.60
CA PRO A 116 16.32 -0.87 12.58
C PRO A 116 14.99 -0.36 11.99
N GLN A 117 15.05 0.58 11.04
CA GLN A 117 13.86 1.07 10.35
C GLN A 117 13.25 0.01 9.44
N ALA A 118 14.07 -0.77 8.74
CA ALA A 118 13.60 -1.90 7.93
C ALA A 118 12.93 -2.97 8.81
N GLU A 119 13.52 -3.31 9.96
CA GLU A 119 12.92 -4.24 10.93
C GLU A 119 11.59 -3.71 11.49
N ALA A 120 11.49 -2.40 11.76
CA ALA A 120 10.23 -1.77 12.16
C ALA A 120 9.16 -1.82 11.05
N MET A 121 9.55 -1.66 9.77
CA MET A 121 8.64 -1.89 8.65
C MET A 121 8.12 -3.33 8.61
N ASP A 122 8.97 -4.32 8.90
CA ASP A 122 8.56 -5.72 8.97
C ASP A 122 7.61 -5.99 10.14
N LYS A 123 7.87 -5.39 11.32
CA LYS A 123 6.94 -5.44 12.46
C LYS A 123 5.57 -4.86 12.10
N MET A 124 5.52 -3.70 11.44
CA MET A 124 4.25 -3.13 10.97
C MET A 124 3.53 -4.05 9.98
N ASN A 125 4.26 -4.69 9.06
CA ASN A 125 3.68 -5.67 8.14
C ASN A 125 3.13 -6.89 8.88
N ALA A 126 3.80 -7.35 9.94
CA ALA A 126 3.31 -8.44 10.79
C ALA A 126 2.03 -8.06 11.53
N VAL A 127 1.93 -6.84 12.07
CA VAL A 127 0.69 -6.31 12.68
C VAL A 127 -0.45 -6.32 11.66
N ARG A 128 -0.20 -5.80 10.44
CA ARG A 128 -1.19 -5.83 9.36
C ARG A 128 -1.61 -7.25 8.98
N ALA A 129 -0.66 -8.20 8.92
CA ALA A 129 -0.95 -9.59 8.60
C ALA A 129 -1.81 -10.24 9.69
N LYS A 130 -1.48 -10.04 10.96
CA LYS A 130 -2.28 -10.51 12.10
C LYS A 130 -3.70 -9.93 12.08
N PHE A 131 -3.82 -8.62 11.86
CA PHE A 131 -5.12 -7.97 11.69
C PHE A 131 -5.93 -8.59 10.54
N THR A 132 -5.31 -8.78 9.38
CA THR A 132 -5.97 -9.40 8.22
C THR A 132 -6.45 -10.81 8.54
N GLN A 133 -5.62 -11.63 9.20
CA GLN A 133 -6.00 -12.98 9.62
C GLN A 133 -7.17 -12.97 10.62
N ALA A 134 -7.14 -12.07 11.60
CA ALA A 134 -8.25 -11.90 12.54
C ALA A 134 -9.55 -11.52 11.81
N VAL A 135 -9.49 -10.64 10.82
CA VAL A 135 -10.67 -10.30 9.99
C VAL A 135 -11.16 -11.52 9.22
N LEU A 136 -10.28 -12.27 8.55
CA LEU A 136 -10.67 -13.46 7.79
C LEU A 136 -11.29 -14.55 8.66
N ALA A 137 -10.88 -14.66 9.92
CA ALA A 137 -11.46 -15.59 10.90
C ALA A 137 -12.90 -15.21 11.32
N THR A 138 -13.31 -13.96 11.15
CA THR A 138 -14.70 -13.51 11.42
C THR A 138 -15.66 -13.78 10.26
N LEU A 139 -15.15 -14.18 9.09
CA LEU A 139 -15.97 -14.42 7.91
C LEU A 139 -16.50 -15.85 7.88
N THR A 140 -17.72 -16.01 7.39
CA THR A 140 -18.27 -17.34 7.09
C THR A 140 -17.58 -17.94 5.86
N ASP A 141 -17.74 -19.25 5.65
CA ASP A 141 -17.13 -19.88 4.47
C ASP A 141 -17.76 -19.39 3.16
N ALA A 142 -19.07 -19.11 3.16
CA ALA A 142 -19.75 -18.46 2.03
C ALA A 142 -19.19 -17.07 1.72
N GLN A 143 -18.84 -16.30 2.76
CA GLN A 143 -18.20 -14.99 2.61
C GLN A 143 -16.75 -15.12 2.11
N LYS A 144 -16.00 -16.14 2.54
CA LYS A 144 -14.63 -16.39 2.09
C LYS A 144 -14.54 -16.71 0.60
N GLU A 145 -15.56 -17.37 0.02
CA GLU A 145 -15.61 -17.63 -1.42
C GLU A 145 -15.74 -16.34 -2.25
N LYS A 146 -16.37 -15.29 -1.71
CA LYS A 146 -16.50 -13.97 -2.36
C LYS A 146 -15.23 -13.10 -2.26
N LEU A 147 -14.21 -13.54 -1.52
CA LEU A 147 -12.98 -12.76 -1.35
C LEU A 147 -12.22 -12.58 -2.68
N PRO A 148 -11.46 -11.49 -2.84
CA PRO A 148 -10.51 -11.39 -3.93
C PRO A 148 -9.47 -12.52 -3.84
N LYS A 149 -8.99 -13.02 -4.99
CA LYS A 149 -8.04 -14.16 -5.09
C LYS A 149 -6.85 -14.09 -4.12
N GLN A 150 -6.36 -12.88 -3.85
CA GLN A 150 -5.25 -12.65 -2.93
C GLN A 150 -5.62 -12.98 -1.47
N LEU A 151 -6.83 -12.63 -1.04
CA LEU A 151 -7.34 -12.91 0.31
C LEU A 151 -7.90 -14.34 0.41
N GLN A 152 -8.48 -14.90 -0.65
CA GLN A 152 -8.87 -16.32 -0.68
C GLN A 152 -7.68 -17.24 -0.33
N ARG A 153 -6.50 -16.96 -0.89
CA ARG A 153 -5.27 -17.71 -0.57
C ARG A 153 -4.86 -17.57 0.90
N ALA A 154 -5.09 -16.41 1.50
CA ALA A 154 -4.77 -16.14 2.90
C ALA A 154 -5.81 -16.70 3.88
N ALA A 155 -7.05 -16.90 3.41
CA ALA A 155 -8.18 -17.42 4.19
C ALA A 155 -8.24 -18.96 4.20
N ARG A 156 -7.57 -19.62 3.26
CA ARG A 156 -7.47 -21.08 3.23
C ARG A 156 -6.55 -21.56 4.34
N PRO A 157 -6.94 -22.59 5.13
CA PRO A 157 -6.02 -23.24 6.04
C PRO A 157 -4.84 -23.78 5.23
N ASP A 158 -3.63 -23.68 5.78
CA ASP A 158 -2.37 -24.08 5.15
C ASP A 158 -2.40 -25.60 4.87
N LYS A 159 -3.06 -26.01 3.78
CA LYS A 159 -3.00 -27.37 3.27
C LYS A 159 -1.61 -27.57 2.65
N GLY A 160 -0.64 -27.77 3.53
CA GLY A 160 0.64 -28.40 3.22
C GLY A 160 1.60 -27.53 2.42
N LYS A 161 2.04 -26.38 2.95
CA LYS A 161 3.44 -26.00 2.71
C LYS A 161 4.33 -27.05 3.37
N LYS A 162 4.73 -28.07 2.58
CA LYS A 162 5.93 -28.85 2.89
C LYS A 162 7.04 -27.85 3.24
N PRO A 163 7.68 -27.95 4.42
CA PRO A 163 8.79 -27.09 4.75
C PRO A 163 9.80 -27.20 3.62
N ASN A 164 10.12 -26.07 3.00
CA ASN A 164 11.17 -26.01 2.00
C ASN A 164 12.45 -26.39 2.76
N LYS A 165 12.87 -27.66 2.65
CA LYS A 165 14.17 -28.13 3.11
C LYS A 165 15.16 -27.12 2.53
N LYS A 166 15.85 -26.40 3.40
CA LYS A 166 17.10 -25.75 3.05
C LYS A 166 17.90 -26.81 2.28
N LYS A 167 18.06 -26.63 0.98
CA LYS A 167 19.18 -27.23 0.28
C LYS A 167 20.37 -26.45 0.81
N ASP A 168 21.07 -27.06 1.75
CA ASP A 168 22.50 -26.81 1.89
C ASP A 168 23.10 -26.88 0.49
N ALA A 169 23.74 -25.80 0.08
CA ALA A 169 24.48 -25.72 -1.16
C ALA A 169 25.80 -25.01 -0.85
N ALA A 170 26.83 -25.85 -0.76
CA ALA A 170 28.27 -25.63 -0.85
C ALA A 170 28.93 -24.72 0.19
#